data_AF-A0A7J9FXZ2-F1
#
_entry.id   AF-A0A7J9FXZ2-F1
#
_cell.length_a   1.000
_cell.length_b   1.000
_cell.length_c   1.000
_cell.angle_alpha   90.00
_cell.angle_beta   90.00
_cell.angle_gamma   90.00
#
_symmetry.space_group_name_H-M   'P 1'
#
loop_
_entity.id
_entity.type
_entity.pdbx_description
1 polymer ?
#
loop_
_entity_poly.entity_id
_entity_poly.type
_entity_poly.pdbx_seq_one_letter_code
_entity_poly.pdbx_strand_id
1 'polypeptide(L)'
;MVLSESFRSIQLPPNVTGPESIAFELATGRFYVGVTDGRILQYNGPTVGFVEFGSTGRNRTKTMCDGITDPDLGPMCGRPFGLGFHYATNQLYVCDAYLGLMVLGSGRRLATPLSTGVEGVPYRFCNGLDVHQLSGNVFFTDSTTNYDLRNASKGLESNDSTGRLLMYNPSNNRVTVLLKNLPGPAGVAVSQDGLYALVSNYNANNTIRFWLRGPRADTYEIINFQARPNNIQRTLVGDFWEAAAMVKQSTQTLVPIGQRISGLGLVLQTVNFERWYGNKLISEVQEFRDALYIASPDVDFIGIYSF
;
A
#
# COMPACT_ATOMS: atom_id res chain seq x y z
N MET A 1 -27.85 5.94 -20.91
CA MET A 1 -26.78 6.96 -21.01
C MET A 1 -25.49 6.20 -20.72
N VAL A 2 -24.67 5.95 -21.74
CA VAL A 2 -23.39 5.25 -21.54
C VAL A 2 -22.48 6.25 -20.86
N LEU A 3 -22.12 6.01 -19.59
CA LEU A 3 -21.12 6.83 -18.92
C LEU A 3 -19.81 6.67 -19.71
N SER A 4 -19.23 7.81 -20.08
CA SER A 4 -18.01 7.85 -20.88
C SER A 4 -16.84 7.63 -19.94
N GLU A 5 -16.30 6.41 -19.94
CA GLU A 5 -15.06 6.13 -19.21
C GLU A 5 -13.97 7.13 -19.58
N SER A 6 -13.31 7.70 -18.58
CA SER A 6 -12.23 8.66 -18.80
C SER A 6 -11.02 8.33 -17.93
N PHE A 7 -9.84 8.62 -18.47
CA PHE A 7 -8.59 8.47 -17.77
C PHE A 7 -7.75 9.73 -17.94
N ARG A 8 -7.16 10.20 -16.84
CA ARG A 8 -6.16 11.28 -16.86
C ARG A 8 -5.02 10.94 -15.92
N SER A 9 -3.85 11.47 -16.21
CA SER A 9 -2.67 11.34 -15.35
C SER A 9 -2.37 12.65 -14.61
N ILE A 10 -1.94 12.54 -13.35
CA ILE A 10 -1.30 13.62 -12.61
C ILE A 10 0.19 13.30 -12.58
N GLN A 11 0.98 14.06 -13.33
CA GLN A 11 2.42 13.88 -13.43
C GLN A 11 3.11 14.21 -12.10
N LEU A 12 4.06 13.36 -11.71
CA LEU A 12 4.99 13.66 -10.62
C LEU A 12 5.98 14.76 -11.05
N PRO A 13 6.69 15.39 -10.08
CA PRO A 13 7.76 16.31 -10.43
C PRO A 13 8.84 15.64 -11.30
N PRO A 14 9.60 16.41 -12.09
CA PRO A 14 10.66 15.86 -12.94
C PRO A 14 11.64 14.97 -12.17
N ASN A 15 12.04 13.86 -12.80
CA ASN A 15 12.94 12.84 -12.24
C ASN A 15 12.39 12.11 -11.01
N VAL A 16 11.09 12.20 -10.72
CA VAL A 16 10.44 11.45 -9.63
C VAL A 16 9.57 10.37 -10.23
N THR A 17 9.72 9.15 -9.73
CA THR A 17 8.99 7.97 -10.20
C THR A 17 8.48 7.13 -9.04
N GLY A 18 7.75 6.08 -9.41
CA GLY A 18 7.31 5.00 -8.54
C GLY A 18 6.40 5.41 -7.40
N PRO A 19 5.29 6.13 -7.66
CA PRO A 19 4.26 6.29 -6.65
C PRO A 19 3.74 4.90 -6.24
N GLU A 20 3.83 4.55 -4.96
CA GLU A 20 3.54 3.17 -4.51
C GLU A 20 2.20 3.01 -3.79
N SER A 21 1.86 3.95 -2.92
CA SER A 21 0.61 3.95 -2.17
C SER A 21 0.10 5.38 -2.03
N ILE A 22 -1.21 5.52 -1.87
CA ILE A 22 -1.94 6.77 -1.80
C ILE A 22 -2.65 6.83 -0.44
N ALA A 23 -2.62 8.02 0.18
CA ALA A 23 -3.47 8.30 1.33
C ALA A 23 -4.17 9.63 1.13
N PHE A 24 -5.48 9.67 1.37
CA PHE A 24 -6.29 10.88 1.22
C PHE A 24 -6.50 11.59 2.55
N GLU A 25 -6.39 12.92 2.54
CA GLU A 25 -7.00 13.79 3.55
C GLU A 25 -8.48 13.99 3.18
N LEU A 26 -9.38 13.39 3.97
CA LEU A 26 -10.81 13.30 3.62
C LEU A 26 -11.48 14.67 3.42
N ALA A 27 -11.16 15.64 4.28
CA ALA A 27 -11.79 16.96 4.28
C ALA A 27 -11.44 17.82 3.05
N THR A 28 -10.20 17.74 2.57
CA THR A 28 -9.70 18.61 1.50
C THR A 28 -9.67 17.90 0.14
N GLY A 29 -9.56 16.56 0.14
CA GLY A 29 -9.26 15.79 -1.06
C GLY A 29 -7.81 15.91 -1.53
N ARG A 30 -6.93 16.53 -0.73
CA ARG A 30 -5.48 16.39 -0.92
C ARG A 30 -5.10 14.95 -0.67
N PHE A 31 -4.10 14.48 -1.39
CA PHE A 31 -3.59 13.13 -1.22
C PHE A 31 -2.07 13.11 -1.22
N TYR A 32 -1.54 12.03 -0.69
CA TYR A 32 -0.14 11.85 -0.38
C TYR A 32 0.35 10.58 -1.02
N VAL A 33 1.56 10.61 -1.56
CA VAL A 33 2.15 9.48 -2.29
C VAL A 33 3.59 9.27 -1.86
N GLY A 34 3.96 8.01 -1.63
CA GLY A 34 5.34 7.59 -1.43
C GLY A 34 6.04 7.37 -2.77
N VAL A 35 7.23 7.93 -2.96
CA VAL A 35 7.97 7.86 -4.24
C VAL A 35 9.34 7.19 -4.07
N THR A 36 9.99 6.82 -5.19
CA THR A 36 11.16 5.92 -5.19
C THR A 36 12.32 6.42 -4.34
N ASP A 37 12.53 7.73 -4.34
CA ASP A 37 13.63 8.37 -3.61
C ASP A 37 13.39 8.55 -2.11
N GLY A 38 12.33 7.96 -1.54
CA GLY A 38 12.04 7.99 -0.11
C GLY A 38 11.28 9.22 0.38
N ARG A 39 10.87 10.12 -0.52
CA ARG A 39 9.99 11.24 -0.18
C ARG A 39 8.53 10.80 -0.15
N ILE A 40 7.75 11.59 0.58
CA ILE A 40 6.29 11.60 0.53
C ILE A 40 5.90 12.96 -0.05
N LEU A 41 5.19 12.92 -1.17
CA LEU A 41 4.69 14.12 -1.84
C LEU A 41 3.22 14.33 -1.51
N GLN A 42 2.80 15.58 -1.43
CA GLN A 42 1.39 15.99 -1.28
C GLN A 42 0.91 16.65 -2.57
N TYR A 43 -0.22 16.22 -3.09
CA TYR A 43 -0.89 16.88 -4.20
C TYR A 43 -1.82 17.98 -3.70
N ASN A 44 -1.61 19.21 -4.16
CA ASN A 44 -2.33 20.41 -3.72
C ASN A 44 -3.27 20.98 -4.81
N GLY A 45 -3.82 20.11 -5.66
CA GLY A 45 -4.74 20.49 -6.72
C GLY A 45 -4.05 20.88 -8.04
N PRO A 46 -4.82 21.13 -9.11
CA PRO A 46 -4.30 21.28 -10.47
C PRO A 46 -3.42 22.51 -10.67
N THR A 47 -3.62 23.56 -9.87
CA THR A 47 -2.83 24.80 -9.96
C THR A 47 -1.46 24.68 -9.32
N VAL A 48 -1.33 23.93 -8.22
CA VAL A 48 -0.08 23.81 -7.45
C VAL A 48 0.68 22.54 -7.80
N GLY A 49 -0.02 21.44 -8.07
CA GLY A 49 0.59 20.15 -8.32
C GLY A 49 1.15 19.50 -7.05
N PHE A 50 2.19 18.70 -7.21
CA PHE A 50 2.87 18.02 -6.11
C PHE A 50 3.90 18.92 -5.42
N VAL A 51 3.93 18.85 -4.10
CA VAL A 51 4.96 19.45 -3.26
C VAL A 51 5.54 18.40 -2.31
N GLU A 52 6.78 18.60 -1.87
CA GLU A 52 7.39 17.76 -0.84
C GLU A 52 6.66 17.96 0.50
N PHE A 53 6.05 16.88 1.01
CA PHE A 53 5.43 16.87 2.33
C PHE A 53 6.43 16.43 3.41
N GLY A 54 7.17 15.36 3.14
CA GLY A 54 8.17 14.84 4.04
C GLY A 54 8.99 13.70 3.47
N SER A 55 9.73 13.01 4.32
CA SER A 55 10.58 11.87 3.99
C SER A 55 10.76 10.94 5.19
N THR A 56 11.19 9.72 4.93
CA THR A 56 11.41 8.68 5.96
C THR A 56 12.88 8.54 6.36
N GLY A 57 13.80 8.69 5.41
CA GLY A 57 15.26 8.61 5.66
C GLY A 57 15.78 9.75 6.54
N ARG A 58 16.30 9.42 7.74
CA ARG A 58 16.85 10.40 8.69
C ARG A 58 18.15 11.07 8.22
N ASN A 59 19.04 10.29 7.59
CA ASN A 59 20.36 10.74 7.16
C ASN A 59 20.41 11.08 5.66
N ARG A 60 19.25 11.27 5.03
CA ARG A 60 19.17 11.64 3.61
C ARG A 60 19.67 13.06 3.39
N THR A 61 20.20 13.32 2.20
CA THR A 61 20.35 14.68 1.66
C THR A 61 19.68 14.75 0.29
N LYS A 62 19.30 15.95 -0.16
CA LYS A 62 18.68 16.11 -1.48
C LYS A 62 19.58 15.61 -2.60
N THR A 63 20.87 15.93 -2.55
CA THR A 63 21.85 15.52 -3.56
C THR A 63 22.07 14.02 -3.63
N MET A 64 21.85 13.31 -2.52
CA MET A 64 22.09 11.86 -2.45
C MET A 64 20.84 11.05 -2.79
N CYS A 65 19.65 11.57 -2.51
CA CYS A 65 18.43 10.78 -2.60
C CYS A 65 17.45 11.30 -3.66
N ASP A 66 17.23 12.61 -3.79
CA ASP A 66 16.13 13.14 -4.61
C ASP A 66 16.32 12.74 -6.09
N GLY A 67 15.30 12.04 -6.64
CA GLY A 67 15.31 11.51 -8.00
C GLY A 67 16.20 10.28 -8.23
N ILE A 68 16.80 9.72 -7.18
CA ILE A 68 17.61 8.50 -7.28
C ILE A 68 16.72 7.26 -7.11
N THR A 69 16.90 6.30 -8.00
CA THR A 69 16.14 5.04 -8.04
C THR A 69 16.96 3.81 -7.63
N ASP A 70 18.19 4.01 -7.15
CA ASP A 70 19.09 2.94 -6.73
C ASP A 70 18.60 2.31 -5.42
N PRO A 71 18.17 1.03 -5.42
CA PRO A 71 17.69 0.36 -4.22
C PRO A 71 18.79 0.14 -3.16
N ASP A 72 20.07 0.27 -3.49
CA ASP A 72 21.16 0.20 -2.51
C ASP A 72 21.20 1.40 -1.57
N LEU A 73 20.65 2.54 -1.99
CA LEU A 73 20.47 3.72 -1.14
C LEU A 73 19.20 3.65 -0.28
N GLY A 74 18.31 2.70 -0.55
CA GLY A 74 17.05 2.51 0.15
C GLY A 74 17.15 2.48 1.69
N PRO A 75 18.10 1.76 2.31
CA PRO A 75 18.31 1.78 3.77
C PRO A 75 18.63 3.16 4.35
N MET A 76 19.09 4.11 3.54
CA MET A 76 19.40 5.48 3.95
C MET A 76 18.30 6.47 3.56
N CYS A 77 17.86 6.42 2.30
CA CYS A 77 16.88 7.34 1.73
C CYS A 77 15.44 7.02 2.15
N GLY A 78 15.17 5.74 2.45
CA GLY A 78 13.84 5.18 2.66
C GLY A 78 13.13 4.87 1.35
N ARG A 79 12.01 4.15 1.46
CA ARG A 79 11.06 3.87 0.37
C ARG A 79 9.67 3.59 0.98
N PRO A 80 8.80 4.62 1.10
CA PRO A 80 7.45 4.47 1.61
C PRO A 80 6.59 3.60 0.68
N PHE A 81 6.09 2.46 1.19
CA PHE A 81 5.31 1.47 0.45
C PHE A 81 3.83 1.44 0.84
N GLY A 82 3.51 1.69 2.11
CA GLY A 82 2.13 1.78 2.59
C GLY A 82 1.88 3.11 3.27
N LEU A 83 0.75 3.74 2.99
CA LEU A 83 0.32 5.00 3.60
C LEU A 83 -1.11 4.89 4.13
N GLY A 84 -1.40 5.58 5.24
CA GLY A 84 -2.76 5.62 5.78
C GLY A 84 -2.94 6.71 6.82
N PHE A 85 -4.03 7.47 6.69
CA PHE A 85 -4.37 8.49 7.69
C PHE A 85 -5.19 7.90 8.83
N HIS A 86 -4.89 8.33 10.05
CA HIS A 86 -5.89 8.38 11.10
C HIS A 86 -6.55 9.77 11.08
N TYR A 87 -7.82 9.84 10.67
CA TYR A 87 -8.48 11.12 10.46
C TYR A 87 -8.68 11.93 11.75
N ALA A 88 -8.97 11.25 12.86
CA ALA A 88 -9.22 11.93 14.13
C ALA A 88 -7.98 12.63 14.71
N THR A 89 -6.77 12.11 14.44
CA THR A 89 -5.51 12.72 14.93
C THR A 89 -4.72 13.43 13.84
N ASN A 90 -5.17 13.39 12.59
CA ASN A 90 -4.46 13.90 11.42
C ASN A 90 -3.01 13.39 11.34
N GLN A 91 -2.83 12.10 11.62
CA GLN A 91 -1.54 11.42 11.56
C GLN A 91 -1.49 10.53 10.32
N LEU A 92 -0.44 10.71 9.52
CA LEU A 92 -0.11 9.86 8.38
C LEU A 92 0.83 8.75 8.86
N TYR A 93 0.32 7.53 8.95
CA TYR A 93 1.14 6.35 9.17
C TYR A 93 1.78 5.90 7.86
N VAL A 94 3.00 5.38 7.97
CA VAL A 94 3.85 5.01 6.84
C VAL A 94 4.51 3.67 7.14
N CYS A 95 4.37 2.70 6.25
CA CYS A 95 5.27 1.56 6.17
C CYS A 95 6.37 1.93 5.17
N ASP A 96 7.59 2.05 5.67
CA ASP A 96 8.76 2.18 4.84
C ASP A 96 9.41 0.81 4.67
N ALA A 97 9.66 0.41 3.42
CA ALA A 97 10.16 -0.91 3.10
C ALA A 97 11.49 -1.25 3.80
N TYR A 98 12.32 -0.25 4.11
CA TYR A 98 13.59 -0.45 4.81
C TYR A 98 13.55 0.00 6.27
N LEU A 99 12.75 1.02 6.59
CA LEU A 99 12.80 1.73 7.87
C LEU A 99 11.68 1.34 8.83
N GLY A 100 10.73 0.50 8.41
CA GLY A 100 9.66 -0.03 9.25
C GLY A 100 8.45 0.88 9.36
N LEU A 101 7.71 0.76 10.47
CA LEU A 101 6.51 1.54 10.73
C LEU A 101 6.90 2.92 11.27
N MET A 102 6.40 3.97 10.65
CA MET A 102 6.67 5.37 10.97
C MET A 102 5.38 6.21 10.97
N VAL A 103 5.47 7.44 11.47
CA VAL A 103 4.36 8.39 11.44
C VAL A 103 4.81 9.82 11.16
N LEU A 104 4.00 10.54 10.41
CA LEU A 104 4.09 11.98 10.16
C LEU A 104 2.84 12.68 10.71
N GLY A 105 3.03 13.79 11.41
CA GLY A 105 1.94 14.69 11.82
C GLY A 105 2.06 16.05 11.13
N SER A 106 1.09 16.92 11.36
CA SER A 106 1.09 18.28 10.81
C SER A 106 2.38 19.04 11.18
N GLY A 107 3.14 19.47 10.17
CA GLY A 107 4.30 20.35 10.31
C GLY A 107 5.67 19.68 10.46
N ARG A 108 5.74 18.34 10.61
CA ARG A 108 7.03 17.62 10.58
C ARG A 108 7.32 17.13 9.16
N ARG A 109 8.53 17.43 8.66
CA ARG A 109 9.00 16.92 7.36
C ARG A 109 9.72 15.57 7.44
N LEU A 110 10.17 15.16 8.62
CA LEU A 110 10.82 13.86 8.83
C LEU A 110 9.87 12.95 9.61
N ALA A 111 9.65 11.74 9.08
CA ALA A 111 8.82 10.74 9.73
C ALA A 111 9.46 10.27 11.04
N THR A 112 8.64 10.11 12.08
CA THR A 112 9.09 9.58 13.38
C THR A 112 8.98 8.06 13.36
N PRO A 113 10.06 7.31 13.63
CA PRO A 113 9.99 5.85 13.73
C PRO A 113 9.09 5.42 14.90
N LEU A 114 8.23 4.44 14.66
CA LEU A 114 7.38 3.82 15.68
C LEU A 114 7.85 2.40 16.02
N SER A 115 8.26 1.62 15.01
CA SER A 115 8.76 0.26 15.20
C SER A 115 9.58 -0.20 14.00
N THR A 116 10.69 -0.89 14.25
CA THR A 116 11.56 -1.50 13.22
C THR A 116 11.58 -3.03 13.29
N GLY A 117 10.84 -3.62 14.22
CA GLY A 117 10.74 -5.04 14.44
C GLY A 117 9.84 -5.38 15.63
N VAL A 118 9.53 -6.67 15.78
CA VAL A 118 8.69 -7.19 16.87
C VAL A 118 9.17 -8.60 17.22
N GLU A 119 9.08 -8.97 18.50
CA GLU A 119 9.54 -10.28 19.01
C GLU A 119 11.00 -10.61 18.65
N GLY A 120 11.86 -9.58 18.59
CA GLY A 120 13.27 -9.73 18.24
C GLY A 120 13.55 -9.94 16.75
N VAL A 121 12.51 -9.95 15.89
CA VAL A 121 12.63 -10.11 14.44
C VAL A 121 12.42 -8.76 13.74
N PRO A 122 13.46 -8.19 13.10
CA PRO A 122 13.34 -6.94 12.32
C PRO A 122 12.35 -7.08 11.18
N TYR A 123 11.71 -5.97 10.78
CA TYR A 123 11.02 -5.92 9.50
C TYR A 123 12.04 -5.89 8.38
N ARG A 124 11.83 -6.67 7.33
CA ARG A 124 12.68 -6.58 6.11
C ARG A 124 11.97 -5.91 4.98
N PHE A 125 10.64 -5.94 4.99
CA PHE A 125 9.85 -5.30 3.96
C PHE A 125 8.48 -4.89 4.54
N CYS A 126 8.44 -3.76 5.27
CA CYS A 126 7.16 -3.13 5.67
C CYS A 126 6.44 -2.68 4.41
N ASN A 127 5.26 -3.23 4.13
CA ASN A 127 4.58 -3.05 2.85
C ASN A 127 3.26 -2.31 3.03
N GLY A 128 2.12 -2.94 2.75
CA GLY A 128 0.80 -2.33 2.90
C GLY A 128 0.41 -2.07 4.35
N LEU A 129 -0.42 -1.05 4.55
CA LEU A 129 -1.01 -0.72 5.84
C LEU A 129 -2.41 -0.15 5.70
N ASP A 130 -3.21 -0.30 6.74
CA ASP A 130 -4.50 0.36 6.89
C ASP A 130 -4.71 0.78 8.35
N VAL A 131 -5.47 1.85 8.55
CA VAL A 131 -5.77 2.43 9.85
C VAL A 131 -7.25 2.23 10.16
N HIS A 132 -7.52 1.52 11.25
CA HIS A 132 -8.88 1.36 11.75
C HIS A 132 -9.36 2.68 12.38
N GLN A 133 -10.21 3.42 11.66
CA GLN A 133 -10.58 4.79 12.03
C GLN A 133 -11.25 4.91 13.40
N LEU A 134 -11.97 3.87 13.87
CA LEU A 134 -12.65 3.91 15.16
C LEU A 134 -11.72 3.68 16.35
N SER A 135 -10.73 2.78 16.23
CA SER A 135 -9.82 2.47 17.34
C SER A 135 -8.45 3.13 17.24
N GLY A 136 -8.09 3.66 16.07
CA GLY A 136 -6.76 4.17 15.77
C GLY A 136 -5.69 3.09 15.58
N ASN A 137 -6.03 1.80 15.72
CA ASN A 137 -5.07 0.72 15.50
C ASN A 137 -4.62 0.69 14.04
N VAL A 138 -3.32 0.48 13.84
CA VAL A 138 -2.70 0.41 12.52
C VAL A 138 -2.38 -1.03 12.21
N PHE A 139 -2.98 -1.57 11.16
CA PHE A 139 -2.71 -2.90 10.64
C PHE A 139 -1.72 -2.77 9.50
N PHE A 140 -0.68 -3.59 9.47
CA PHE A 140 0.35 -3.51 8.45
C PHE A 140 1.00 -4.87 8.19
N THR A 141 1.66 -4.99 7.05
CA THR A 141 2.33 -6.21 6.63
C THR A 141 3.85 -6.06 6.65
N ASP A 142 4.52 -7.14 7.00
CA ASP A 142 5.95 -7.35 6.70
C ASP A 142 6.00 -8.49 5.68
N SER A 143 6.29 -8.18 4.41
CA SER A 143 6.11 -9.14 3.30
C SER A 143 7.02 -10.36 3.42
N THR A 144 8.15 -10.24 4.11
CA THR A 144 9.11 -11.32 4.33
C THR A 144 10.02 -10.96 5.50
N THR A 145 10.55 -11.94 6.22
CA THR A 145 11.58 -11.71 7.24
C THR A 145 13.00 -11.89 6.71
N ASN A 146 13.15 -12.22 5.42
CA ASN A 146 14.42 -12.65 4.83
C ASN A 146 14.99 -11.66 3.82
N TYR A 147 14.13 -10.98 3.05
CA TYR A 147 14.56 -10.18 1.90
C TYR A 147 14.05 -8.74 1.99
N ASP A 148 14.95 -7.77 1.81
CA ASP A 148 14.52 -6.41 1.49
C ASP A 148 14.33 -6.22 -0.02
N LEU A 149 13.92 -5.03 -0.43
CA LEU A 149 13.63 -4.69 -1.83
C LEU A 149 14.75 -5.01 -2.82
N ARG A 150 16.03 -4.97 -2.41
CA ARG A 150 17.18 -5.30 -3.29
C ARG A 150 17.16 -6.76 -3.73
N ASN A 151 16.50 -7.61 -2.94
CA ASN A 151 16.42 -9.05 -3.15
C ASN A 151 14.96 -9.55 -3.22
N ALA A 152 13.99 -8.67 -3.50
CA ALA A 152 12.57 -9.03 -3.52
C ALA A 152 12.27 -10.13 -4.56
N SER A 153 12.96 -10.14 -5.71
CA SER A 153 12.81 -11.21 -6.72
C SER A 153 13.21 -12.59 -6.18
N LYS A 154 14.26 -12.67 -5.36
CA LYS A 154 14.69 -13.94 -4.74
C LYS A 154 13.65 -14.48 -3.77
N GLY A 155 12.96 -13.60 -3.03
CA GLY A 155 11.85 -13.99 -2.16
C GLY A 155 10.67 -14.56 -2.93
N LEU A 156 10.40 -14.02 -4.13
CA LEU A 156 9.38 -14.58 -5.02
C LEU A 156 9.83 -15.93 -5.60
N GLU A 157 11.05 -16.03 -6.10
CA GLU A 157 11.62 -17.25 -6.70
C GLU A 157 11.71 -18.41 -5.70
N SER A 158 11.94 -18.13 -4.42
CA SER A 158 12.01 -19.13 -3.35
C SER A 158 10.64 -19.50 -2.77
N ASN A 159 9.55 -18.91 -3.27
CA ASN A 159 8.22 -19.00 -2.67
C ASN A 159 8.24 -18.67 -1.17
N ASP A 160 8.92 -17.58 -0.79
CA ASP A 160 9.04 -17.17 0.60
C ASP A 160 7.65 -17.01 1.24
N SER A 161 7.49 -17.65 2.39
CA SER A 161 6.27 -17.60 3.19
C SER A 161 6.57 -17.24 4.63
N THR A 162 7.51 -16.32 4.85
CA THR A 162 7.89 -15.87 6.20
C THR A 162 7.20 -14.58 6.63
N GLY A 163 6.38 -14.00 5.75
CA GLY A 163 5.70 -12.74 5.98
C GLY A 163 4.72 -12.77 7.16
N ARG A 164 4.34 -11.58 7.61
CA ARG A 164 3.57 -11.36 8.83
C ARG A 164 2.47 -10.32 8.65
N LEU A 165 1.32 -10.55 9.27
CA LEU A 165 0.31 -9.53 9.56
C LEU A 165 0.54 -9.01 10.98
N LEU A 166 0.60 -7.70 11.12
CA LEU A 166 0.97 -7.01 12.35
C LEU A 166 -0.08 -5.94 12.70
N MET A 167 -0.18 -5.61 13.99
CA MET A 167 -0.99 -4.51 14.47
C MET A 167 -0.19 -3.65 15.44
N TYR A 168 -0.13 -2.34 15.19
CA TYR A 168 0.35 -1.34 16.13
C TYR A 168 -0.82 -0.67 16.85
N ASN A 169 -0.75 -0.63 18.18
CA ASN A 169 -1.71 0.07 19.03
C ASN A 169 -1.09 1.40 19.53
N PRO A 170 -1.56 2.56 19.05
CA PRO A 170 -1.04 3.87 19.49
C PRO A 170 -1.28 4.18 20.97
N SER A 171 -2.27 3.55 21.62
CA SER A 171 -2.61 3.85 23.03
C SER A 171 -1.56 3.33 24.01
N ASN A 172 -0.78 2.33 23.62
CA ASN A 172 0.27 1.72 24.45
C ASN A 172 1.61 1.54 23.74
N ASN A 173 1.71 2.02 22.49
CA ASN A 173 2.91 1.94 21.66
C ASN A 173 3.43 0.51 21.42
N ARG A 174 2.54 -0.50 21.37
CA ARG A 174 2.94 -1.90 21.15
C ARG A 174 2.56 -2.40 19.77
N VAL A 175 3.46 -3.19 19.18
CA VAL A 175 3.17 -4.02 18.02
C VAL A 175 2.87 -5.45 18.49
N THR A 176 1.84 -6.04 17.90
CA THR A 176 1.46 -7.44 18.08
C THR A 176 1.51 -8.16 16.74
N VAL A 177 2.06 -9.38 16.72
CA VAL A 177 1.96 -10.25 15.55
C VAL A 177 0.60 -10.94 15.57
N LEU A 178 -0.21 -10.70 14.54
CA LEU A 178 -1.54 -11.29 14.41
C LEU A 178 -1.50 -12.63 13.67
N LEU A 179 -0.70 -12.70 12.61
CA LEU A 179 -0.54 -13.92 11.81
C LEU A 179 0.89 -13.99 11.24
N LYS A 180 1.47 -15.18 11.26
CA LYS A 180 2.82 -15.48 10.73
C LYS A 180 2.70 -16.44 9.55
N ASN A 181 3.84 -16.64 8.89
CA ASN A 181 4.02 -17.61 7.81
C ASN A 181 3.16 -17.30 6.58
N LEU A 182 3.00 -16.01 6.26
CA LEU A 182 2.23 -15.54 5.13
C LEU A 182 3.08 -15.49 3.86
N PRO A 183 2.56 -15.96 2.71
CA PRO A 183 3.26 -15.94 1.43
C PRO A 183 3.25 -14.56 0.79
N GLY A 184 4.21 -13.72 1.18
CA GLY A 184 4.41 -12.38 0.62
C GLY A 184 3.20 -11.44 0.82
N PRO A 185 2.73 -11.20 2.06
CA PRO A 185 1.59 -10.30 2.29
C PRO A 185 1.97 -8.88 1.83
N ALA A 186 1.32 -8.43 0.75
CA ALA A 186 1.54 -7.12 0.14
C ALA A 186 0.62 -6.08 0.76
N GLY A 187 -0.70 -6.29 0.69
CA GLY A 187 -1.71 -5.37 1.20
C GLY A 187 -2.44 -5.87 2.45
N VAL A 188 -3.01 -4.94 3.21
CA VAL A 188 -3.99 -5.24 4.27
C VAL A 188 -5.08 -4.17 4.30
N ALA A 189 -6.33 -4.57 4.51
CA ALA A 189 -7.44 -3.67 4.78
C ALA A 189 -8.31 -4.23 5.92
N VAL A 190 -8.54 -3.43 6.95
CA VAL A 190 -9.42 -3.82 8.06
C VAL A 190 -10.89 -3.62 7.67
N SER A 191 -11.82 -4.38 8.24
CA SER A 191 -13.26 -4.11 8.10
C SER A 191 -13.67 -2.86 8.87
N GLN A 192 -14.76 -2.21 8.45
CA GLN A 192 -15.27 -0.98 9.08
C GLN A 192 -15.66 -1.18 10.55
N ASP A 193 -16.17 -2.37 10.91
CA ASP A 193 -16.51 -2.77 12.28
C ASP A 193 -15.32 -3.37 13.05
N GLY A 194 -14.19 -3.57 12.36
CA GLY A 194 -12.98 -4.17 12.90
C GLY A 194 -13.16 -5.63 13.36
N LEU A 195 -14.06 -6.39 12.73
CA LEU A 195 -14.23 -7.82 13.00
C LEU A 195 -13.20 -8.70 12.30
N TYR A 196 -12.75 -8.30 11.11
CA TYR A 196 -11.75 -9.02 10.31
C TYR A 196 -10.84 -8.06 9.54
N ALA A 197 -9.73 -8.58 9.02
CA ALA A 197 -8.87 -7.92 8.04
C ALA A 197 -8.71 -8.79 6.78
N LEU A 198 -8.68 -8.16 5.62
CA LEU A 198 -8.28 -8.80 4.37
C LEU A 198 -6.78 -8.62 4.17
N VAL A 199 -6.09 -9.67 3.74
CA VAL A 199 -4.65 -9.65 3.48
C VAL A 199 -4.37 -10.24 2.10
N SER A 200 -3.69 -9.48 1.27
CA SER A 200 -3.35 -9.84 -0.11
C SER A 200 -1.98 -10.53 -0.13
N ASN A 201 -1.94 -11.83 -0.39
CA ASN A 201 -0.70 -12.62 -0.43
C ASN A 201 -0.18 -12.72 -1.87
N TYR A 202 0.86 -11.95 -2.16
CA TYR A 202 1.45 -11.82 -3.49
C TYR A 202 2.07 -13.13 -4.00
N ASN A 203 2.77 -13.89 -3.15
CA ASN A 203 3.47 -15.11 -3.58
C ASN A 203 2.50 -16.28 -3.80
N ALA A 204 1.37 -16.31 -3.10
CA ALA A 204 0.36 -17.36 -3.24
C ALA A 204 -0.81 -17.01 -4.18
N ASN A 205 -0.80 -15.81 -4.78
CA ASN A 205 -1.87 -15.30 -5.65
C ASN A 205 -3.27 -15.44 -5.02
N ASN A 206 -3.38 -15.11 -3.74
CA ASN A 206 -4.65 -15.20 -3.01
C ASN A 206 -4.85 -14.06 -2.02
N THR A 207 -6.10 -13.88 -1.62
CA THR A 207 -6.49 -12.94 -0.57
C THR A 207 -7.16 -13.74 0.54
N ILE A 208 -6.71 -13.53 1.78
CA ILE A 208 -7.28 -14.18 2.96
C ILE A 208 -8.11 -13.19 3.77
N ARG A 209 -9.13 -13.70 4.46
CA ARG A 209 -9.83 -13.00 5.53
C ARG A 209 -9.37 -13.56 6.86
N PHE A 210 -8.72 -12.74 7.67
CA PHE A 210 -8.30 -13.05 9.04
C PHE A 210 -9.29 -12.44 10.05
N TRP A 211 -9.87 -13.27 10.91
CA TRP A 211 -10.85 -12.85 11.90
C TRP A 211 -10.15 -12.28 13.14
N LEU A 212 -10.35 -10.99 13.39
CA LEU A 212 -9.75 -10.26 14.51
C LEU A 212 -10.51 -10.48 15.81
N ARG A 213 -11.84 -10.65 15.73
CA ARG A 213 -12.75 -10.75 16.87
C ARG A 213 -13.91 -11.70 16.58
N GLY A 214 -14.66 -12.04 17.62
CA GLY A 214 -15.85 -12.89 17.54
C GLY A 214 -15.54 -14.39 17.60
N PRO A 215 -16.53 -15.26 17.31
CA PRO A 215 -16.39 -16.72 17.50
C PRO A 215 -15.32 -17.39 16.64
N ARG A 216 -14.89 -16.72 15.55
CA ARG A 216 -13.84 -17.18 14.64
C ARG A 216 -12.49 -16.48 14.85
N ALA A 217 -12.33 -15.71 15.92
CA ALA A 217 -11.10 -14.96 16.19
C ALA A 217 -9.84 -15.86 16.05
N ASP A 218 -8.77 -15.27 15.53
CA ASP A 218 -7.48 -15.94 15.31
C ASP A 218 -7.50 -17.08 14.28
N THR A 219 -8.55 -17.13 13.45
CA THR A 219 -8.64 -18.02 12.28
C THR A 219 -8.65 -17.21 10.98
N TYR A 220 -8.32 -17.86 9.86
CA TYR A 220 -8.46 -17.27 8.54
C TYR A 220 -9.11 -18.23 7.54
N GLU A 221 -9.59 -17.66 6.44
CA GLU A 221 -10.03 -18.40 5.26
C GLU A 221 -9.57 -17.69 3.99
N ILE A 222 -9.36 -18.46 2.92
CA ILE A 222 -9.03 -17.88 1.62
C ILE A 222 -10.34 -17.50 0.92
N ILE A 223 -10.43 -16.25 0.46
CA ILE A 223 -11.68 -15.68 -0.06
C ILE A 223 -11.61 -15.33 -1.55
N ASN A 224 -10.41 -15.21 -2.11
CA ASN A 224 -10.22 -14.91 -3.53
C ASN A 224 -8.94 -15.61 -4.05
N PHE A 225 -9.04 -16.17 -5.25
CA PHE A 225 -7.95 -16.71 -6.06
C PHE A 225 -8.23 -16.27 -7.48
N GLN A 226 -7.25 -15.74 -8.21
CA GLN A 226 -7.18 -15.71 -9.70
C GLN A 226 -6.19 -14.66 -10.22
N ALA A 227 -6.00 -13.56 -9.49
CA ALA A 227 -5.04 -12.53 -9.84
C ALA A 227 -3.92 -12.49 -8.79
N ARG A 228 -2.74 -12.01 -9.18
CA ARG A 228 -1.65 -11.73 -8.26
C ARG A 228 -1.95 -10.41 -7.53
N PRO A 229 -2.32 -10.45 -6.23
CA PRO A 229 -2.86 -9.29 -5.57
C PRO A 229 -1.74 -8.41 -4.98
N ASN A 230 -2.03 -7.12 -4.80
CA ASN A 230 -1.13 -6.13 -4.22
C ASN A 230 -1.88 -5.33 -3.13
N ASN A 231 -1.75 -4.00 -3.03
CA ASN A 231 -2.47 -3.25 -2.01
C ASN A 231 -3.98 -3.39 -2.17
N ILE A 232 -4.65 -3.48 -1.03
CA ILE A 232 -6.10 -3.53 -0.90
C ILE A 232 -6.55 -2.37 -0.02
N GLN A 233 -7.56 -1.63 -0.47
CA GLN A 233 -8.04 -0.40 0.17
C GLN A 233 -9.55 -0.48 0.38
N ARG A 234 -10.01 -0.19 1.61
CA ARG A 234 -11.43 -0.15 1.95
C ARG A 234 -12.09 1.11 1.37
N THR A 235 -13.29 0.96 0.80
CA THR A 235 -14.12 2.08 0.34
C THR A 235 -14.94 2.67 1.48
N LEU A 236 -15.56 3.84 1.26
CA LEU A 236 -16.45 4.45 2.23
C LEU A 236 -17.70 3.61 2.55
N VAL A 237 -18.11 2.72 1.64
CA VAL A 237 -19.30 1.85 1.82
C VAL A 237 -18.94 0.48 2.39
N GLY A 238 -17.66 0.20 2.61
CA GLY A 238 -17.18 -0.98 3.35
C GLY A 238 -16.81 -2.20 2.51
N ASP A 239 -16.92 -2.12 1.18
CA ASP A 239 -16.24 -3.04 0.26
C ASP A 239 -14.81 -2.56 -0.02
N PHE A 240 -14.08 -3.23 -0.91
CA PHE A 240 -12.65 -3.03 -1.06
C PHE A 240 -12.25 -2.95 -2.53
N TRP A 241 -11.25 -2.14 -2.84
CA TRP A 241 -10.52 -2.21 -4.10
C TRP A 241 -9.17 -2.86 -3.89
N GLU A 242 -8.86 -3.88 -4.68
CA GLU A 242 -7.57 -4.58 -4.70
C GLU A 242 -6.87 -4.27 -6.02
N ALA A 243 -5.66 -3.74 -5.95
CA ALA A 243 -4.75 -3.72 -7.08
C ALA A 243 -4.26 -5.15 -7.34
N ALA A 244 -4.34 -5.60 -8.58
CA ALA A 244 -3.88 -6.93 -8.93
C ALA A 244 -3.36 -7.01 -10.37
N ALA A 245 -2.74 -8.13 -10.70
CA ALA A 245 -2.32 -8.44 -12.06
C ALA A 245 -2.79 -9.83 -12.49
N MET A 246 -3.41 -9.91 -13.66
CA MET A 246 -3.65 -11.18 -14.34
C MET A 246 -2.48 -11.51 -15.26
N VAL A 247 -2.26 -12.79 -15.54
CA VAL A 247 -1.27 -13.25 -16.52
C VAL A 247 -1.99 -13.63 -17.81
N LYS A 248 -1.66 -12.97 -18.92
CA LYS A 248 -2.12 -13.38 -20.25
C LYS A 248 -1.47 -14.71 -20.62
N GLN A 249 -2.26 -15.77 -20.75
CA GLN A 249 -1.71 -17.11 -21.05
C GLN A 249 -0.91 -17.16 -22.35
N SER A 250 -1.34 -16.43 -23.39
CA SER A 250 -0.70 -16.45 -24.71
C SER A 250 0.68 -15.80 -24.75
N THR A 251 0.89 -14.73 -23.98
CA THR A 251 2.11 -13.91 -24.02
C THR A 251 2.92 -13.96 -22.73
N GLN A 252 2.37 -14.56 -21.68
CA GLN A 252 2.90 -14.53 -20.30
C GLN A 252 3.13 -13.11 -19.77
N THR A 253 2.44 -12.11 -20.35
CA THR A 253 2.53 -10.71 -19.90
C THR A 253 1.49 -10.42 -18.84
N LEU A 254 1.84 -9.49 -17.95
CA LEU A 254 0.93 -8.99 -16.91
C LEU A 254 -0.12 -8.06 -17.49
N VAL A 255 -1.32 -8.11 -16.93
CA VAL A 255 -2.43 -7.19 -17.19
C VAL A 255 -2.80 -6.53 -15.87
N PRO A 256 -2.52 -5.24 -15.68
CA PRO A 256 -2.88 -4.53 -14.46
C PRO A 256 -4.39 -4.36 -14.38
N ILE A 257 -4.98 -4.76 -13.26
CA ILE A 257 -6.41 -4.67 -13.00
C ILE A 257 -6.69 -4.13 -11.60
N GLY A 258 -7.81 -3.42 -11.45
CA GLY A 258 -8.42 -3.17 -10.15
C GLY A 258 -9.61 -4.09 -9.95
N GLN A 259 -9.71 -4.76 -8.80
CA GLN A 259 -10.86 -5.58 -8.45
C GLN A 259 -11.61 -4.97 -7.27
N ARG A 260 -12.89 -4.65 -7.45
CA ARG A 260 -13.79 -4.32 -6.35
C ARG A 260 -14.29 -5.62 -5.74
N ILE A 261 -13.99 -5.87 -4.48
CA ILE A 261 -14.36 -7.10 -3.78
C ILE A 261 -15.20 -6.81 -2.54
N SER A 262 -16.23 -7.62 -2.32
CA SER A 262 -17.05 -7.56 -1.10
C SER A 262 -16.32 -8.10 0.13
N GLY A 263 -16.83 -7.83 1.33
CA GLY A 263 -16.34 -8.45 2.57
C GLY A 263 -16.45 -9.98 2.64
N LEU A 264 -17.21 -10.59 1.73
CA LEU A 264 -17.31 -12.05 1.56
C LEU A 264 -16.30 -12.61 0.54
N GLY A 265 -15.52 -11.77 -0.13
CA GLY A 265 -14.57 -12.17 -1.18
C GLY A 265 -15.15 -12.25 -2.59
N LEU A 266 -16.42 -11.91 -2.78
CA LEU A 266 -17.01 -11.86 -4.12
C LEU A 266 -16.46 -10.68 -4.90
N VAL A 267 -15.95 -10.92 -6.11
CA VAL A 267 -15.56 -9.88 -7.07
C VAL A 267 -16.83 -9.23 -7.62
N LEU A 268 -17.03 -7.96 -7.30
CA LEU A 268 -18.17 -7.14 -7.71
C LEU A 268 -17.90 -6.44 -9.04
N GLN A 269 -16.64 -6.07 -9.30
CA GLN A 269 -16.22 -5.35 -10.49
C GLN A 269 -14.75 -5.61 -10.78
N THR A 270 -14.36 -5.64 -12.06
CA THR A 270 -12.96 -5.65 -12.50
C THR A 270 -12.77 -4.55 -13.54
N VAL A 271 -11.76 -3.70 -13.35
CA VAL A 271 -11.35 -2.65 -14.30
C VAL A 271 -9.99 -3.02 -14.88
N ASN A 272 -9.87 -3.00 -16.21
CA ASN A 272 -8.62 -3.29 -16.90
C ASN A 272 -7.86 -2.00 -17.22
N PHE A 273 -6.65 -1.86 -16.69
CA PHE A 273 -5.82 -0.67 -16.85
C PHE A 273 -4.71 -0.82 -17.92
N GLU A 274 -4.66 -1.94 -18.62
CA GLU A 274 -3.64 -2.25 -19.64
C GLU A 274 -3.52 -1.15 -20.71
N ARG A 275 -4.64 -0.51 -21.08
CA ARG A 275 -4.63 0.59 -22.05
C ARG A 275 -3.68 1.73 -21.66
N TRP A 276 -3.52 2.00 -20.36
CA TRP A 276 -2.75 3.14 -19.85
C TRP A 276 -1.42 2.73 -19.21
N TYR A 277 -1.35 1.52 -18.66
CA TYR A 277 -0.16 1.02 -17.95
C TYR A 277 0.62 -0.03 -18.76
N GLY A 278 0.06 -0.53 -19.86
CA GLY A 278 0.63 -1.64 -20.61
C GLY A 278 0.71 -2.90 -19.75
N ASN A 279 1.91 -3.49 -19.67
CA ASN A 279 2.21 -4.66 -18.85
C ASN A 279 2.87 -4.32 -17.50
N LYS A 280 2.91 -3.04 -17.12
CA LYS A 280 3.45 -2.61 -15.82
C LYS A 280 2.49 -2.99 -14.70
N LEU A 281 3.03 -3.31 -13.53
CA LEU A 281 2.22 -3.58 -12.34
C LEU A 281 1.61 -2.28 -11.82
N ILE A 282 0.41 -2.38 -11.27
CA ILE A 282 -0.13 -1.35 -10.38
C ILE A 282 0.00 -1.85 -8.94
N SER A 283 0.37 -0.96 -8.04
CA SER A 283 0.54 -1.28 -6.63
C SER A 283 -0.70 -0.98 -5.81
N GLU A 284 -1.48 0.04 -6.19
CA GLU A 284 -2.69 0.44 -5.48
C GLU A 284 -3.79 0.95 -6.42
N VAL A 285 -5.03 0.62 -6.08
CA VAL A 285 -6.25 1.23 -6.64
C VAL A 285 -7.10 1.66 -5.46
N GLN A 286 -7.36 2.96 -5.33
CA GLN A 286 -8.13 3.52 -4.23
C GLN A 286 -9.28 4.35 -4.76
N GLU A 287 -10.50 4.04 -4.31
CA GLU A 287 -11.68 4.85 -4.60
C GLU A 287 -11.70 6.08 -3.70
N PHE A 288 -11.82 7.25 -4.31
CA PHE A 288 -12.03 8.50 -3.58
C PHE A 288 -13.01 9.38 -4.35
N ARG A 289 -14.16 9.67 -3.72
CA ARG A 289 -15.33 10.26 -4.39
C ARG A 289 -15.74 9.38 -5.58
N ASP A 290 -15.93 9.94 -6.76
CA ASP A 290 -16.45 9.24 -7.94
C ASP A 290 -15.33 8.79 -8.92
N ALA A 291 -14.12 8.54 -8.40
CA ALA A 291 -12.98 8.14 -9.23
C ALA A 291 -12.07 7.13 -8.52
N LEU A 292 -11.40 6.30 -9.31
CA LEU A 292 -10.30 5.44 -8.89
C LEU A 292 -8.98 6.16 -9.10
N TYR A 293 -8.14 6.16 -8.08
CA TYR A 293 -6.77 6.65 -8.13
C TYR A 293 -5.83 5.45 -8.15
N ILE A 294 -4.89 5.46 -9.10
CA ILE A 294 -4.04 4.31 -9.41
C ILE A 294 -2.57 4.69 -9.24
N ALA A 295 -1.86 3.93 -8.40
CA ALA A 295 -0.43 4.03 -8.18
C ALA A 295 0.31 2.85 -8.81
N SER A 296 1.57 3.05 -9.18
CA SER A 296 2.43 2.02 -9.76
C SER A 296 3.90 2.37 -9.52
N PRO A 297 4.74 1.42 -9.09
CA PRO A 297 6.16 1.65 -8.88
C PRO A 297 6.93 1.90 -10.19
N ASP A 298 6.30 1.59 -11.34
CA ASP A 298 6.95 1.55 -12.65
C ASP A 298 6.63 2.77 -13.54
N VAL A 299 5.98 3.80 -12.98
CA VAL A 299 5.57 5.01 -13.72
C VAL A 299 5.93 6.30 -12.97
N ASP A 300 5.71 7.44 -13.61
CA ASP A 300 5.98 8.79 -13.10
C ASP A 300 4.70 9.62 -12.90
N PHE A 301 3.54 8.97 -12.75
CA PHE A 301 2.25 9.64 -12.57
C PHE A 301 1.29 8.86 -11.67
N ILE A 302 0.29 9.57 -11.14
CA ILE A 302 -0.92 8.96 -10.56
C ILE A 302 -2.02 8.93 -11.61
N GLY A 303 -2.59 7.75 -11.86
CA GLY A 303 -3.73 7.59 -12.77
C GLY A 303 -5.03 7.95 -12.07
N ILE A 304 -5.95 8.57 -12.79
CA ILE A 304 -7.32 8.83 -12.32
C ILE A 304 -8.28 8.30 -13.37
N TYR A 305 -9.07 7.32 -12.97
CA TYR A 305 -10.07 6.68 -13.79
C TYR A 305 -11.47 7.00 -13.26
N SER A 306 -12.37 7.45 -14.12
CA SER A 306 -13.76 7.76 -13.78
C SER A 306 -14.70 7.00 -14.71
N PHE A 307 -15.77 6.48 -14.12
CA PHE A 307 -16.80 5.69 -14.78
C PHE A 307 -17.73 6.54 -15.65
#